data_AF-A0AAW6XXN5-F1
#
_entry.id   AF-A0AAW6XXN5-F1
#
_cell.length_a   1.000
_cell.length_b   1.000
_cell.length_c   1.000
_cell.angle_alpha   90.00
_cell.angle_beta   90.00
_cell.angle_gamma   90.00
#
_symmetry.space_group_name_H-M   'P 1'
#
loop_
_entity.id
_entity.type
_entity.pdbx_description
1 polymer ?
#
loop_
_entity_poly.entity_id
_entity_poly.type
_entity_poly.pdbx_seq_one_letter_code
_entity_poly.pdbx_strand_id
1 'polypeptide(L)'
;VGDRPDTNVPGDHKVTVDVTYPDGTKDTVEVTVHVTPKPVPDKDKYDPTGGETTVPQGTPVSDKEITDLVKIPDGSKGVPTVVGDRPDTNVPGDHKVTVDVTYPDGTKDTVTVTIHVTPTPDKDRYDPTGKAQQVNGKGNKLPATGENATPFFNVAALTIISSVGLLSVSKKKED
;
A
#
# COMPACT_ATOMS: atom_id res chain seq x y z
N VAL A 1 19.92 51.44 15.83
CA VAL A 1 19.45 50.04 15.97
C VAL A 1 20.51 49.18 15.34
N GLY A 2 21.26 48.40 16.13
CA GLY A 2 22.28 47.48 15.63
C GLY A 2 21.66 46.37 14.77
N ASP A 3 22.51 45.70 14.00
CA ASP A 3 22.09 44.62 13.11
C ASP A 3 21.36 43.51 13.87
N ARG A 4 20.30 42.97 13.27
CA ARG A 4 19.55 41.85 13.84
C ARG A 4 20.46 40.61 13.88
N PRO A 5 20.53 39.87 15.01
CA PRO A 5 21.35 38.67 15.09
C PRO A 5 20.83 37.60 14.12
N ASP A 6 21.74 36.86 13.47
CA ASP A 6 21.37 35.74 12.61
C ASP A 6 20.92 34.55 13.46
N THR A 7 19.61 34.28 13.43
CA THR A 7 19.01 33.18 14.18
C THR A 7 19.03 31.84 13.44
N ASN A 8 19.66 31.75 12.27
CA ASN A 8 19.83 30.49 11.55
C ASN A 8 21.08 29.72 12.00
N VAL A 9 22.01 30.39 12.68
CA VAL A 9 23.24 29.80 13.22
C VAL A 9 23.12 29.68 14.74
N PRO A 10 23.13 28.46 15.30
CA PRO A 10 23.17 28.27 16.75
C PRO A 10 24.44 28.87 17.36
N GLY A 11 24.32 29.37 18.59
CA GLY A 11 25.44 29.97 19.34
C GLY A 11 25.11 31.33 19.94
N ASP A 12 26.13 31.94 20.54
CA ASP A 12 26.03 33.26 21.16
C ASP A 12 26.32 34.36 20.13
N HIS A 13 25.36 35.25 19.94
CA HIS A 13 25.47 36.40 19.03
C HIS A 13 25.43 37.69 19.83
N LYS A 14 26.43 38.54 19.64
CA LYS A 14 26.51 39.85 20.28
C LYS A 14 25.81 40.90 19.43
N VAL A 15 24.91 41.66 20.04
CA VAL A 15 24.14 42.72 19.39
C VAL A 15 24.31 44.01 20.18
N THR A 16 24.53 45.12 19.48
CA THR A 16 24.59 46.45 20.09
C THR A 16 23.24 47.14 20.05
N VAL A 17 22.79 47.64 21.20
CA VAL A 17 21.52 48.35 21.36
C VAL A 17 21.82 49.77 21.83
N ASP A 18 21.32 50.76 21.09
CA ASP A 18 21.38 52.16 21.50
C ASP A 18 20.18 52.49 22.38
N VAL A 19 20.44 52.87 23.63
CA VAL A 19 19.47 53.39 24.58
C VAL A 19 19.46 54.91 24.46
N THR A 20 18.31 55.51 24.18
CA THR A 20 18.15 56.98 24.15
C THR A 20 17.34 57.41 25.36
N TYR A 21 17.89 58.31 26.18
CA TYR A 21 17.24 58.81 27.39
C TYR A 21 16.35 60.02 27.09
N PRO A 22 15.42 60.39 28.00
CA PRO A 22 14.53 61.53 27.81
C PRO A 22 15.25 62.88 27.63
N ASP A 23 16.48 63.00 28.15
CA ASP A 23 17.34 64.18 28.01
C ASP A 23 18.08 64.23 26.67
N GLY A 24 17.88 63.23 25.79
CA GLY A 24 18.50 63.11 24.48
C GLY A 24 19.89 62.47 24.48
N THR A 25 20.44 62.11 25.63
CA THR A 25 21.71 61.36 25.71
C THR A 25 21.53 59.92 25.26
N LYS A 26 22.63 59.26 24.88
CA LYS A 26 22.63 57.88 24.37
C LYS A 26 23.70 57.03 25.02
N ASP A 27 23.34 55.79 25.34
CA ASP A 27 24.26 54.72 25.72
C ASP A 27 24.18 53.58 24.70
N THR A 28 25.30 52.91 24.45
CA THR A 28 25.33 51.68 23.64
C THR A 28 25.59 50.50 24.57
N VAL A 29 24.68 49.53 24.58
CA VAL A 29 24.77 48.33 25.41
C VAL A 29 24.98 47.11 24.52
N GLU A 30 25.93 46.26 24.86
CA GLU A 30 26.13 44.96 24.20
C GLU A 30 25.24 43.91 24.87
N VAL A 31 24.42 43.23 24.08
CA VAL A 31 23.52 42.16 24.53
C VAL A 31 23.92 40.87 23.83
N THR A 32 24.10 39.80 24.60
CA THR A 32 24.31 38.46 24.06
C THR A 32 22.97 37.76 23.86
N VAL A 33 22.70 37.32 22.64
CA VAL A 33 21.53 36.51 22.27
C VAL A 33 22.00 35.07 22.08
N HIS A 34 21.47 34.15 22.88
CA HIS A 34 21.76 32.73 22.77
C HIS A 34 20.76 32.04 21.82
N VAL A 35 21.24 31.55 20.68
CA VAL A 35 20.43 30.82 19.69
C VAL A 35 20.63 29.33 19.87
N THR A 36 19.57 28.60 20.17
CA THR A 36 19.61 27.14 20.32
C THR A 36 19.47 26.42 18.97
N PRO A 37 20.07 25.23 18.81
CA PRO A 37 19.82 24.39 17.64
C PRO A 37 18.33 24.04 17.51
N LYS A 38 17.84 23.98 16.27
CA LYS A 38 16.51 23.43 16.02
C LYS A 38 16.49 21.96 16.43
N PRO A 39 15.44 21.49 17.13
CA PRO A 39 15.27 20.06 17.39
C PRO A 39 15.28 19.29 16.07
N VAL A 40 15.92 18.13 16.07
CA VAL A 40 15.82 17.21 14.93
C VAL A 40 14.38 16.69 14.88
N PRO A 41 13.69 16.74 13.72
CA PRO A 41 12.37 16.14 13.54
C PRO A 41 12.37 14.63 13.83
N ASP A 42 11.31 14.09 14.40
CA ASP A 42 11.22 12.68 14.77
C ASP A 42 11.22 11.76 13.53
N LYS A 43 10.63 12.19 12.41
CA LYS A 43 10.75 11.49 11.11
C LYS A 43 12.20 11.32 10.62
N ASP A 44 13.12 12.17 11.08
CA ASP A 44 14.54 12.09 10.70
C ASP A 44 15.35 11.24 11.71
N LYS A 45 14.71 10.78 12.81
CA LYS A 45 15.32 9.95 13.87
C LYS A 45 14.83 8.50 13.83
N TYR A 46 13.62 8.28 13.38
CA TYR A 46 12.94 6.99 13.40
C TYR A 46 12.68 6.50 11.98
N ASP A 47 12.64 5.17 11.82
CA ASP A 47 12.40 4.53 10.54
C ASP A 47 11.38 3.39 10.75
N PRO A 48 10.07 3.65 10.58
CA PRO A 48 9.05 2.63 10.68
C PRO A 48 9.03 1.76 9.42
N THR A 49 8.65 0.49 9.56
CA THR A 49 8.60 -0.44 8.42
C THR A 49 7.22 -1.06 8.27
N GLY A 50 6.78 -1.23 7.03
CA GLY A 50 5.56 -1.96 6.70
C GLY A 50 5.85 -3.44 6.50
N GLY A 51 4.95 -4.29 7.01
CA GLY A 51 4.98 -5.73 6.80
C GLY A 51 4.11 -6.18 5.63
N GLU A 52 3.92 -7.50 5.56
CA GLU A 52 3.09 -8.14 4.55
C GLU A 52 2.19 -9.20 5.19
N THR A 53 1.03 -9.46 4.58
CA THR A 53 0.13 -10.54 4.99
C THR A 53 -0.51 -11.22 3.78
N THR A 54 -1.07 -12.40 3.99
CA THR A 54 -1.77 -13.18 2.97
C THR A 54 -3.18 -13.50 3.43
N VAL A 55 -4.17 -13.25 2.58
CA VAL A 55 -5.58 -13.52 2.84
C VAL A 55 -6.25 -14.26 1.67
N PRO A 56 -7.27 -15.10 1.92
CA PRO A 56 -8.09 -15.66 0.85
C PRO A 56 -8.94 -14.59 0.13
N GLN A 57 -9.22 -14.81 -1.15
CA GLN A 57 -10.14 -13.99 -1.93
C GLN A 57 -11.49 -13.81 -1.21
N GLY A 58 -11.99 -12.57 -1.19
CA GLY A 58 -13.22 -12.18 -0.53
C GLY A 58 -13.11 -11.99 0.99
N THR A 59 -11.92 -12.18 1.58
CA THR A 59 -11.70 -11.93 3.01
C THR A 59 -11.58 -10.43 3.25
N PRO A 60 -12.47 -9.79 4.02
CA PRO A 60 -12.36 -8.36 4.29
C PRO A 60 -11.13 -8.08 5.16
N VAL A 61 -10.41 -6.99 4.86
CA VAL A 61 -9.28 -6.52 5.67
C VAL A 61 -9.62 -5.17 6.29
N SER A 62 -9.42 -5.06 7.60
CA SER A 62 -9.67 -3.86 8.39
C SER A 62 -8.44 -2.97 8.50
N ASP A 63 -8.67 -1.69 8.81
CA ASP A 63 -7.59 -0.72 8.99
C ASP A 63 -6.68 -1.13 10.16
N LYS A 64 -7.26 -1.74 11.20
CA LYS A 64 -6.51 -2.23 12.34
C LYS A 64 -5.50 -3.30 11.93
N GLU A 65 -5.93 -4.29 11.14
CA GLU A 65 -5.04 -5.35 10.64
C GLU A 65 -3.91 -4.78 9.77
N ILE A 66 -4.20 -3.75 8.97
CA ILE A 66 -3.17 -3.05 8.18
C ILE A 66 -2.20 -2.32 9.10
N THR A 67 -2.69 -1.57 10.10
CA THR A 67 -1.81 -0.83 11.02
C THR A 67 -1.00 -1.74 11.93
N ASP A 68 -1.51 -2.91 12.30
CA ASP A 68 -0.80 -3.91 13.11
C ASP A 68 0.41 -4.50 12.36
N LEU A 69 0.42 -4.44 11.02
CA LEU A 69 1.56 -4.84 10.18
C LEU A 69 2.66 -3.78 10.12
N VAL A 70 2.44 -2.58 10.66
CA VAL A 70 3.47 -1.54 10.73
C VAL A 70 4.28 -1.71 12.01
N LYS A 71 5.59 -1.89 11.85
CA LYS A 71 6.55 -1.92 12.95
C LYS A 71 7.00 -0.50 13.27
N ILE A 72 6.60 0.00 14.44
CA ILE A 72 6.96 1.33 14.93
C ILE A 72 8.16 1.22 15.88
N PRO A 73 9.22 2.02 15.69
CA PRO A 73 10.38 2.01 16.59
C PRO A 73 10.01 2.39 18.03
N ASP A 74 10.58 1.68 19.00
CA ASP A 74 10.35 1.94 20.42
C ASP A 74 10.73 3.38 20.80
N GLY A 75 9.92 3.99 21.66
CA GLY A 75 10.14 5.36 22.12
C GLY A 75 9.70 6.46 21.14
N SER A 76 9.40 6.14 19.88
CA SER A 76 8.93 7.12 18.89
C SER A 76 7.54 7.67 19.18
N LYS A 77 6.69 6.88 19.87
CA LYS A 77 5.26 7.18 20.09
C LYS A 77 4.51 7.49 18.80
N GLY A 78 4.99 6.98 17.66
CA GLY A 78 4.33 7.11 16.38
C GLY A 78 2.96 6.42 16.40
N VAL A 79 1.98 7.03 15.75
CA VAL A 79 0.63 6.48 15.60
C VAL A 79 0.39 6.17 14.12
N PRO A 80 0.17 4.89 13.74
CA PRO A 80 -0.08 4.50 12.36
C PRO A 80 -1.53 4.79 11.98
N THR A 81 -1.77 5.22 10.74
CA THR A 81 -3.10 5.49 10.21
C THR A 81 -3.13 5.11 8.73
N VAL A 82 -4.09 4.27 8.34
CA VAL A 82 -4.28 3.89 6.93
C VAL A 82 -4.69 5.11 6.13
N VAL A 83 -4.07 5.27 4.96
CA VAL A 83 -4.34 6.36 4.03
C VAL A 83 -5.02 5.80 2.78
N GLY A 84 -6.13 6.39 2.39
CA GLY A 84 -6.87 6.00 1.19
C GLY A 84 -7.82 4.82 1.40
N ASP A 85 -8.10 4.12 0.31
CA ASP A 85 -9.08 3.03 0.30
C ASP A 85 -8.46 1.69 0.71
N ARG A 86 -9.33 0.83 1.25
CA ARG A 86 -8.99 -0.56 1.57
C ARG A 86 -8.80 -1.38 0.28
N PRO A 87 -7.95 -2.43 0.33
CA PRO A 87 -7.73 -3.28 -0.84
C PRO A 87 -9.03 -4.03 -1.20
N ASP A 88 -9.30 -4.15 -2.50
CA ASP A 88 -10.38 -5.02 -2.99
C ASP A 88 -9.92 -6.46 -2.99
N THR A 89 -10.24 -7.18 -1.92
CA THR A 89 -9.85 -8.59 -1.76
C THR A 89 -10.67 -9.54 -2.61
N ASN A 90 -11.63 -9.08 -3.40
CA ASN A 90 -12.27 -9.92 -4.42
C ASN A 90 -11.37 -10.14 -5.64
N VAL A 91 -10.29 -9.37 -5.78
CA VAL A 91 -9.32 -9.48 -6.86
C VAL A 91 -8.05 -10.15 -6.33
N PRO A 92 -7.70 -11.35 -6.79
CA PRO A 92 -6.43 -12.00 -6.44
C PRO A 92 -5.21 -11.16 -6.88
N GLY A 93 -4.12 -11.25 -6.12
CA GLY A 93 -2.87 -10.54 -6.38
C GLY A 93 -2.38 -9.70 -5.20
N ASP A 94 -1.34 -8.90 -5.45
CA ASP A 94 -0.73 -8.04 -4.44
C ASP A 94 -1.41 -6.67 -4.43
N HIS A 95 -1.88 -6.27 -3.25
CA HIS A 95 -2.45 -4.95 -3.00
C HIS A 95 -1.55 -4.18 -2.05
N LYS A 96 -1.13 -2.97 -2.47
CA LYS A 96 -0.31 -2.09 -1.65
C LYS A 96 -1.18 -1.07 -0.95
N VAL A 97 -1.02 -0.96 0.36
CA VAL A 97 -1.73 0.00 1.20
C VAL A 97 -0.73 0.96 1.83
N THR A 98 -1.05 2.25 1.77
CA THR A 98 -0.23 3.30 2.35
C THR A 98 -0.66 3.55 3.79
N VAL A 99 0.31 3.67 4.69
CA VAL A 99 0.08 3.97 6.11
C VAL A 99 0.99 5.13 6.51
N ASP A 100 0.42 6.15 7.11
CA ASP A 100 1.17 7.25 7.70
C ASP A 100 1.42 6.97 9.19
N VAL A 101 2.66 7.14 9.64
CA VAL A 101 3.04 7.13 11.04
C VAL A 101 3.22 8.58 11.49
N THR A 102 2.32 9.07 12.34
CA THR A 102 2.38 10.46 12.85
C THR A 102 3.06 10.49 14.22
N TYR A 103 4.10 11.32 14.36
CA TYR A 103 4.86 11.50 15.60
C TYR A 103 4.30 12.64 16.47
N PRO A 104 4.66 12.70 17.77
CA PRO A 104 4.21 13.76 18.67
C PRO A 104 4.65 15.18 18.26
N ASP A 105 5.77 15.31 17.55
CA ASP A 105 6.24 16.59 17.01
C ASP A 105 5.48 17.04 15.75
N GLY A 106 4.50 16.25 15.31
CA GLY A 106 3.66 16.50 14.13
C GLY A 106 4.29 16.06 12.81
N THR A 107 5.53 15.56 12.83
CA THR A 107 6.17 15.00 11.64
C THR A 107 5.58 13.63 11.32
N LYS A 108 5.77 13.19 10.07
CA LYS A 108 5.20 11.94 9.58
C LYS A 108 6.19 11.17 8.72
N ASP A 109 6.11 9.85 8.83
CA ASP A 109 6.66 8.91 7.85
C ASP A 109 5.55 8.19 7.13
N THR A 110 5.80 7.81 5.88
CA THR A 110 4.86 7.04 5.06
C THR A 110 5.46 5.68 4.75
N VAL A 111 4.75 4.62 5.14
CA VAL A 111 5.15 3.23 4.90
C VAL A 111 4.14 2.53 4.02
N THR A 112 4.59 1.47 3.33
CA THR A 112 3.74 0.64 2.49
C THR A 112 3.61 -0.75 3.09
N VAL A 113 2.38 -1.24 3.20
CA VAL A 113 2.03 -2.60 3.62
C VAL A 113 1.52 -3.37 2.39
N THR A 114 1.96 -4.62 2.22
CA THR A 114 1.50 -5.48 1.11
C THR A 114 0.48 -6.52 1.61
N ILE A 115 -0.64 -6.64 0.92
CA ILE A 115 -1.66 -7.67 1.17
C ILE A 115 -1.74 -8.58 -0.06
N HIS A 116 -1.34 -9.83 0.11
CA HIS A 116 -1.42 -10.86 -0.92
C HIS A 116 -2.77 -11.58 -0.86
N VAL A 117 -3.57 -11.46 -1.92
CA VAL A 117 -4.88 -12.10 -2.03
C VAL A 117 -4.76 -13.38 -2.86
N THR A 118 -5.03 -14.52 -2.23
CA THR A 118 -4.98 -15.84 -2.87
C THR A 118 -6.32 -16.22 -3.52
N PRO A 119 -6.33 -16.79 -4.75
CA PRO A 119 -7.56 -17.18 -5.43
C PRO A 119 -8.25 -18.38 -4.76
N THR A 120 -9.57 -18.45 -4.83
CA THR A 120 -10.32 -19.65 -4.41
C THR A 120 -10.11 -20.79 -5.43
N PRO A 121 -9.74 -22.02 -5.00
CA PRO A 121 -9.55 -23.15 -5.91
C PRO A 121 -10.82 -23.51 -6.68
N ASP A 122 -10.71 -23.77 -7.99
CA ASP A 122 -11.84 -24.06 -8.89
C ASP A 122 -12.59 -25.38 -8.60
N LYS A 123 -12.10 -26.21 -7.66
CA LYS A 123 -12.75 -27.47 -7.29
C LYS A 123 -14.17 -27.29 -6.72
N ASP A 124 -14.47 -26.10 -6.20
CA ASP A 124 -15.80 -25.73 -5.71
C ASP A 124 -16.64 -24.97 -6.76
N ARG A 125 -16.06 -24.67 -7.94
CA ARG A 125 -16.74 -23.95 -9.04
C ARG A 125 -17.35 -24.86 -10.10
N TYR A 126 -16.90 -26.11 -10.19
CA TYR A 126 -17.39 -27.07 -11.18
C TYR A 126 -17.58 -28.44 -10.53
N ASP A 127 -18.83 -28.79 -10.23
CA ASP A 127 -19.24 -30.18 -10.10
C ASP A 127 -19.50 -30.72 -11.51
N PRO A 128 -18.61 -31.54 -12.10
CA PRO A 128 -18.89 -32.14 -13.39
C PRO A 128 -20.03 -33.14 -13.22
N THR A 129 -21.27 -32.67 -13.38
CA THR A 129 -22.44 -33.55 -13.52
C THR A 129 -22.33 -34.28 -14.86
N GLY A 130 -21.56 -35.36 -14.87
CA GLY A 130 -21.52 -36.32 -15.98
C GLY A 130 -22.91 -36.93 -16.14
N LYS A 131 -23.69 -36.46 -17.11
CA LYS A 131 -24.93 -37.13 -17.52
C LYS A 131 -24.53 -38.47 -18.14
N ALA A 132 -24.94 -39.58 -17.53
CA ALA A 132 -24.72 -40.91 -18.09
C ALA A 132 -25.41 -41.01 -19.46
N GLN A 133 -24.62 -41.30 -20.49
CA GLN A 133 -25.12 -41.50 -21.85
C GLN A 133 -25.51 -42.97 -21.99
N GLN A 134 -26.82 -43.25 -22.06
CA GLN A 134 -27.30 -44.61 -22.30
C GLN A 134 -27.03 -45.01 -23.76
N VAL A 135 -26.23 -46.06 -23.95
CA VAL A 135 -26.03 -46.69 -25.25
C VAL A 135 -26.94 -47.91 -25.35
N ASN A 136 -27.97 -47.85 -26.20
CA ASN A 136 -28.79 -49.01 -26.54
C ASN A 136 -28.20 -49.71 -27.76
N GLY A 137 -27.53 -50.85 -27.57
CA GLY A 137 -27.08 -51.69 -28.69
C GLY A 137 -26.28 -52.91 -28.24
N LYS A 138 -26.74 -54.10 -28.64
CA LYS A 138 -26.09 -55.40 -28.42
C LYS A 138 -24.64 -55.39 -28.89
N GLY A 139 -23.70 -55.54 -27.96
CA GLY A 139 -22.37 -56.11 -28.21
C GLY A 139 -21.38 -55.25 -29.00
N ASN A 140 -21.14 -54.00 -28.59
CA ASN A 140 -20.02 -53.22 -29.12
C ASN A 140 -18.93 -53.06 -28.06
N LYS A 141 -17.73 -53.61 -28.36
CA LYS A 141 -16.52 -53.47 -27.55
C LYS A 141 -16.09 -52.00 -27.54
N LEU A 142 -15.88 -51.43 -26.35
CA LEU A 142 -15.31 -50.10 -26.20
C LEU A 142 -13.88 -50.10 -26.78
N PRO A 143 -13.47 -49.06 -27.55
CA PRO A 143 -12.10 -48.96 -28.00
C PRO A 143 -11.16 -48.77 -26.80
N ALA A 144 -10.01 -49.43 -26.81
CA ALA A 144 -8.96 -49.16 -25.85
C ALA A 144 -8.25 -47.85 -26.20
N THR A 145 -7.83 -47.10 -25.17
CA THR A 145 -7.11 -45.83 -25.33
C THR A 145 -5.85 -46.05 -26.17
N GLY A 146 -5.81 -45.48 -27.38
CA GLY A 146 -4.66 -45.52 -28.29
C GLY A 146 -4.89 -46.20 -29.66
N GLU A 147 -6.08 -46.72 -29.94
CA GLU A 147 -6.38 -47.35 -31.23
C GLU A 147 -6.92 -46.31 -32.24
N ASN A 148 -6.16 -46.04 -33.32
CA ASN A 148 -6.60 -45.20 -34.43
C ASN A 148 -7.57 -45.97 -35.34
N ALA A 149 -8.77 -46.24 -34.83
CA ALA A 149 -9.88 -46.62 -35.69
C ALA A 149 -10.58 -45.35 -36.17
N THR A 150 -10.97 -45.31 -37.44
CA THR A 150 -11.92 -44.34 -37.99
C THR A 150 -13.30 -45.00 -38.07
N PRO A 151 -14.16 -44.93 -37.05
CA PRO A 151 -15.56 -45.23 -37.26
C PRO A 151 -16.26 -43.92 -37.58
N PHE A 152 -17.07 -43.95 -38.63
CA PHE A 152 -18.05 -42.93 -38.97
C PHE A 152 -19.08 -42.79 -37.85
N PHE A 153 -18.70 -42.19 -36.73
CA PHE A 153 -19.64 -41.63 -35.77
C PHE A 153 -20.05 -40.27 -36.31
N ASN A 154 -21.36 -40.08 -36.55
CA ASN A 154 -21.92 -38.74 -36.65
C ASN A 154 -21.78 -38.07 -35.27
N VAL A 155 -20.59 -37.57 -34.97
CA VAL A 155 -20.33 -36.68 -33.83
C VAL A 155 -21.01 -35.37 -34.19
N ALA A 156 -22.17 -35.12 -33.60
CA ALA A 156 -22.69 -33.75 -33.53
C ALA A 156 -21.58 -32.91 -32.86
N ALA A 157 -20.96 -32.03 -33.63
CA ALA A 157 -19.85 -31.19 -33.19
C ALA A 157 -20.32 -30.36 -31.99
N LEU A 158 -19.87 -30.72 -30.79
CA LEU A 158 -20.06 -29.91 -29.59
C LEU A 158 -19.09 -28.73 -29.71
N THR A 159 -19.58 -27.60 -30.22
CA THR A 159 -18.82 -26.35 -30.23
C THR A 159 -18.62 -25.88 -28.80
N ILE A 160 -17.44 -26.14 -28.25
CA ILE A 160 -16.99 -25.50 -27.01
C ILE A 160 -16.69 -24.05 -27.38
N ILE A 161 -17.62 -23.13 -27.09
CA ILE A 161 -17.31 -21.70 -27.15
C ILE A 161 -16.43 -21.43 -25.93
N SER A 162 -15.11 -21.50 -26.11
CA SER A 162 -14.18 -20.85 -25.19
C SER A 162 -14.41 -19.34 -25.33
N SER A 163 -15.21 -18.77 -24.44
CA SER A 163 -15.29 -17.31 -24.33
C SER A 163 -13.93 -16.82 -23.82
N VAL A 164 -13.03 -16.46 -24.74
CA VAL A 164 -11.86 -15.65 -24.44
C VAL A 164 -12.38 -14.33 -23.85
N GLY A 165 -12.03 -14.05 -22.60
CA GLY A 165 -12.39 -12.78 -21.96
C GLY A 165 -11.86 -11.63 -22.81
N LEU A 166 -12.75 -10.66 -23.11
CA LEU A 166 -12.37 -9.43 -23.77
C LEU A 166 -11.28 -8.71 -22.95
N LEU A 167 -10.09 -8.58 -23.53
CA LEU A 167 -9.08 -7.62 -23.10
C LEU A 167 -9.66 -6.22 -23.33
N SER A 168 -10.08 -5.55 -22.26
CA SER A 168 -10.55 -4.17 -22.34
C SER A 168 -9.36 -3.25 -22.65
N VAL A 169 -9.32 -2.71 -23.87
CA VAL A 169 -8.49 -1.55 -24.20
C VAL A 169 -9.05 -0.34 -23.45
N SER A 170 -8.29 0.18 -22.49
CA SER A 170 -8.54 1.50 -21.91
C SER A 170 -8.22 2.57 -22.97
N LYS A 171 -9.25 3.26 -23.44
CA LYS A 171 -9.15 4.50 -24.23
C LYS A 171 -9.45 5.70 -23.33
N LYS A 172 -8.47 6.58 -23.11
CA LYS A 172 -8.59 8.04 -22.86
C LYS A 172 -7.19 8.60 -22.54
N LYS A 173 -6.71 9.75 -22.99
CA LYS A 173 -7.22 10.97 -23.67
C LYS A 173 -5.94 11.72 -24.13
N GLU A 174 -5.78 12.12 -25.38
CA GLU A 174 -5.95 13.51 -25.86
C GLU A 174 -5.49 14.60 -24.86
N ASP A 175 -4.26 15.12 -25.07
CA ASP A 175 -3.97 16.47 -25.60
C ASP A 175 -2.71 16.39 -26.48
#